data_AF-A0A348B3Y6-F1
#
_entry.id   AF-A0A348B3Y6-F1
#
_cell.length_a   1.000
_cell.length_b   1.000
_cell.length_c   1.000
_cell.angle_alpha   90.00
_cell.angle_beta   90.00
_cell.angle_gamma   90.00
#
_symmetry.space_group_name_H-M   'P 1'
#
loop_
_entity.id
_entity.type
_entity.pdbx_description
1 polymer ?
#
loop_
_entity_poly.entity_id
_entity_poly.type
_entity_poly.pdbx_seq_one_letter_code
_entity_poly.pdbx_strand_id
1 'polypeptide(L)'
;MTLHDLEGNRLILWLSYFQEGPRSRGRRIPRSSANSKISLEDLVRAAQAFGLNPEPLREVIYPRERSKIGAVVVDKRKSKQATLRELGEWLKQHRQTQ
;
A
#
# COMPACT_ATOMS: atom_id res chain seq x y z
N MET A 1 12.05 -8.88 10.83
CA MET A 1 10.62 -8.58 11.06
C MET A 1 9.79 -9.47 10.16
N THR A 2 9.16 -10.49 10.73
CA THR A 2 8.21 -11.34 10.02
C THR A 2 6.80 -10.73 10.10
N LEU A 3 5.90 -11.13 9.21
CA LEU A 3 4.48 -10.69 9.21
C LEU A 3 3.75 -11.00 10.54
N HIS A 4 4.28 -11.91 11.37
CA HIS A 4 3.73 -12.29 12.67
C HIS A 4 4.15 -11.36 13.81
N ASP A 5 5.15 -10.49 13.61
CA ASP A 5 5.65 -9.57 14.66
C ASP A 5 4.86 -8.26 14.73
N LEU A 6 3.89 -8.07 13.82
CA LEU A 6 2.93 -6.99 13.93
C LEU A 6 1.88 -7.43 14.94
N GLU A 7 2.07 -7.03 16.20
CA GLU A 7 1.00 -6.98 17.18
C GLU A 7 -0.28 -6.53 16.47
N GLY A 8 -1.42 -7.22 16.69
CA GLY A 8 -2.61 -7.25 15.81
C GLY A 8 -3.25 -5.91 15.39
N ASN A 9 -2.66 -4.80 15.84
CA ASN A 9 -2.93 -3.41 15.51
C ASN A 9 -2.06 -2.83 14.38
N ARG A 10 -1.24 -3.60 13.65
CA ARG A 10 -0.52 -3.08 12.48
C ARG A 10 -0.82 -3.83 11.18
N LEU A 11 -0.66 -3.16 10.04
CA LEU A 11 -0.88 -3.69 8.69
C LEU A 11 0.33 -3.44 7.79
N ILE A 12 0.74 -4.45 7.02
CA ILE A 12 1.64 -4.24 5.88
C ILE A 12 0.82 -3.97 4.61
N LEU A 13 1.10 -2.82 4.01
CA LEU A 13 0.59 -2.36 2.74
C LEU A 13 1.73 -2.45 1.71
N TRP A 14 1.71 -3.49 0.87
CA TRP A 14 2.68 -3.61 -0.21
C TRP A 14 2.36 -2.63 -1.32
N LEU A 15 3.39 -2.03 -1.92
CA LEU A 15 3.20 -1.09 -3.05
C LEU A 15 2.44 -1.75 -4.21
N SER A 16 2.70 -3.03 -4.46
CA SER A 16 2.03 -3.86 -5.47
C SER A 16 0.52 -3.97 -5.29
N TYR A 17 -0.03 -3.66 -4.12
CA TYR A 17 -1.47 -3.70 -3.87
C TYR A 17 -2.21 -2.58 -4.60
N PHE A 18 -1.53 -1.46 -4.82
CA PHE A 18 -2.07 -0.22 -5.41
C PHE A 18 -1.69 -0.05 -6.87
N GLN A 19 -0.62 -0.69 -7.32
CA GLN A 19 -0.16 -0.60 -8.70
C GLN A 19 -1.00 -1.46 -9.65
N GLU A 20 -0.94 -1.12 -10.94
CA GLU A 20 -1.58 -1.89 -12.00
C GLU A 20 -1.02 -3.32 -12.08
N GLY A 21 -1.90 -4.26 -12.41
CA GLY A 21 -1.55 -5.67 -12.55
C GLY A 21 -2.76 -6.59 -12.31
N PRO A 22 -2.62 -7.89 -12.58
CA PRO A 22 -3.64 -8.87 -12.22
C PRO A 22 -3.70 -9.05 -10.70
N ARG A 23 -4.89 -9.38 -10.16
CA ARG A 23 -5.07 -9.65 -8.72
C ARG A 23 -4.18 -10.80 -8.23
N SER A 24 -3.92 -11.78 -9.10
CA SER A 24 -2.99 -12.88 -8.82
C SER A 24 -1.56 -12.42 -8.50
N ARG A 25 -1.13 -11.29 -9.07
CA ARG A 25 0.20 -10.70 -8.84
C ARG A 25 0.26 -9.60 -7.77
N GLY A 26 -0.83 -9.36 -7.06
CA GLY A 26 -0.79 -8.54 -5.84
C GLY A 26 -1.83 -7.45 -5.75
N ARG A 27 -2.33 -6.89 -6.87
CA ARG A 27 -3.30 -5.79 -6.83
C ARG A 27 -4.51 -6.16 -5.96
N ARG A 28 -4.82 -5.32 -4.97
CA ARG A 28 -5.95 -5.50 -4.04
C ARG A 28 -7.07 -4.49 -4.26
N ILE A 29 -6.83 -3.42 -5.03
CA ILE A 29 -7.82 -2.39 -5.31
C ILE A 29 -8.46 -2.53 -6.72
N PRO A 30 -9.61 -1.88 -6.99
CA PRO A 30 -10.21 -1.82 -8.32
C PRO A 30 -9.25 -1.27 -9.38
N ARG A 31 -9.45 -1.65 -10.65
CA ARG A 31 -8.55 -1.27 -11.75
C ARG A 31 -8.60 0.23 -12.01
N SER A 32 -9.79 0.82 -11.85
CA SER A 32 -10.06 2.25 -11.93
C SER A 32 -9.30 3.13 -10.93
N SER A 33 -8.80 2.51 -9.85
CA SER A 33 -8.11 3.19 -8.75
C SER A 33 -6.63 2.78 -8.67
N ALA A 34 -6.22 1.79 -9.48
CA ALA A 34 -4.83 1.35 -9.58
C ALA A 34 -4.07 2.18 -10.61
N ASN A 35 -2.78 2.42 -10.36
CA ASN A 35 -1.91 3.15 -11.28
C ASN A 35 -0.46 2.65 -11.14
N SER A 36 0.20 2.34 -12.25
CA SER A 36 1.58 1.85 -12.28
C SER A 36 2.62 2.86 -11.77
N LYS A 37 2.32 4.16 -11.84
CA LYS A 37 3.20 5.25 -11.38
C LYS A 37 3.16 5.52 -9.87
N ILE A 38 2.27 4.86 -9.10
CA ILE A 38 2.21 5.06 -7.65
C ILE A 38 3.56 4.66 -7.04
N SER A 39 4.20 5.60 -6.35
CA SER A 39 5.45 5.44 -5.64
C SER A 39 5.23 5.02 -4.19
N LEU A 40 6.31 4.63 -3.50
CA LEU A 40 6.24 4.34 -2.07
C LEU A 40 5.92 5.63 -1.27
N GLU A 41 6.44 6.76 -1.71
CA GLU A 41 6.23 8.08 -1.15
C GLU A 41 4.76 8.51 -1.23
N ASP A 42 4.09 8.21 -2.34
CA ASP A 42 2.64 8.45 -2.47
C ASP A 42 1.86 7.68 -1.41
N LEU A 43 2.22 6.41 -1.20
CA LEU A 43 1.57 5.56 -0.21
C LEU A 43 1.84 6.04 1.22
N VAL A 44 3.06 6.53 1.50
CA VAL A 44 3.40 7.15 2.80
C VAL A 44 2.55 8.41 3.02
N ARG A 45 2.48 9.32 2.04
CA ARG A 45 1.66 10.54 2.15
C ARG A 45 0.19 10.23 2.36
N ALA A 46 -0.35 9.25 1.62
CA ALA A 46 -1.71 8.79 1.80
C ALA A 46 -1.92 8.29 3.24
N ALA A 47 -1.04 7.42 3.74
CA ALA A 47 -1.16 6.89 5.10
C ALA A 47 -1.01 7.98 6.18
N GLN A 48 -0.15 8.99 5.96
CA GLN A 48 -0.02 10.16 6.84
C GLN A 48 -1.32 10.98 6.88
N ALA A 49 -1.95 11.24 5.73
CA ALA A 49 -3.20 11.98 5.63
C ALA A 49 -4.36 11.31 6.40
N PHE A 50 -4.31 9.99 6.58
CA PHE A 50 -5.27 9.22 7.37
C PHE A 50 -4.83 8.97 8.82
N GLY A 51 -3.72 9.54 9.28
CA GLY A 51 -3.23 9.38 10.65
C GLY A 51 -2.85 7.94 11.00
N LEU A 52 -2.34 7.17 10.02
CA LEU A 52 -2.02 5.75 10.18
C LEU A 52 -0.55 5.49 10.56
N ASN A 53 0.21 6.52 10.95
CA ASN A 53 1.61 6.40 11.41
C ASN A 53 2.49 5.49 10.53
N PRO A 54 2.71 5.86 9.25
CA PRO A 54 3.40 4.97 8.32
C PRO A 54 4.90 4.84 8.59
N GLU A 55 5.37 3.60 8.55
CA GLU A 55 6.79 3.22 8.60
C GLU A 55 7.17 2.59 7.24
N PRO A 56 7.89 3.31 6.36
CA PRO A 56 8.26 2.80 5.04
C PRO A 56 9.36 1.74 5.13
N LEU A 57 9.17 0.64 4.40
CA LEU A 57 10.14 -0.42 4.20
C LEU A 57 10.58 -0.38 2.72
N ARG A 58 11.75 0.20 2.45
CA ARG A 58 12.21 0.51 1.07
C ARG A 58 12.78 -0.68 0.32
N GLU A 59 13.40 -1.62 1.01
CA GLU A 59 14.19 -2.70 0.40
C GLU A 59 13.53 -4.08 0.52
N VAL A 60 12.24 -4.11 0.86
CA VAL A 60 11.49 -5.37 0.98
C VAL A 60 10.87 -5.77 -0.35
N ILE A 61 11.08 -7.02 -0.74
CA ILE A 61 10.58 -7.57 -2.01
C ILE A 61 9.24 -8.26 -1.78
N TYR A 62 8.25 -7.95 -2.61
CA TYR A 62 6.97 -8.63 -2.54
C TYR A 62 7.07 -10.07 -3.10
N PRO A 63 6.78 -11.12 -2.31
CA PRO A 63 7.06 -12.50 -2.74
C PRO A 63 6.34 -12.95 -4.01
N ARG A 64 5.16 -12.39 -4.32
CA ARG A 64 4.39 -12.77 -5.52
C ARG A 64 4.81 -12.03 -6.79
N GLU A 65 5.65 -11.00 -6.68
CA GLU A 65 6.13 -10.23 -7.82
C GLU A 65 7.47 -9.58 -7.44
N ARG A 66 8.57 -10.27 -7.78
CA ARG A 66 9.93 -9.87 -7.36
C ARG A 66 10.37 -8.52 -7.93
N SER A 67 9.75 -8.07 -9.03
CA SER A 67 9.98 -6.75 -9.60
C SER A 67 9.38 -5.60 -8.78
N LYS A 68 8.50 -5.90 -7.82
CA LYS A 68 7.88 -4.90 -6.94
C LYS A 68 8.57 -4.90 -5.58
N ILE A 69 9.21 -3.77 -5.31
CA ILE A 69 9.93 -3.50 -4.08
C ILE A 69 9.16 -2.43 -3.31
N GLY A 70 9.14 -2.55 -1.99
CA GLY A 70 8.60 -1.55 -1.09
C GLY A 70 7.27 -1.94 -0.46
N ALA A 71 7.17 -1.64 0.83
CA ALA A 71 5.93 -1.73 1.59
C ALA A 71 5.89 -0.62 2.63
N VAL A 72 4.70 -0.35 3.17
CA VAL A 72 4.53 0.56 4.30
C VAL A 72 3.83 -0.21 5.41
N VAL A 73 4.40 -0.20 6.61
CA VAL A 73 3.70 -0.65 7.82
C VAL A 73 2.89 0.51 8.35
N VAL A 74 1.63 0.27 8.70
CA VAL A 74 0.73 1.29 9.22
C VAL A 74 -0.07 0.78 10.41
N ASP A 75 -0.58 1.69 11.21
CA ASP A 75 -1.54 1.39 12.26
C ASP A 75 -2.88 0.93 11.66
N LYS A 76 -3.41 -0.15 12.22
CA LYS A 76 -4.70 -0.72 11.89
C LYS A 76 -5.78 0.00 12.68
N ARG A 77 -6.50 0.91 12.04
CA ARG A 77 -7.70 1.54 12.61
C ARG A 77 -9.01 0.80 12.29
N LYS A 78 -8.99 -0.05 11.26
CA LYS A 78 -10.16 -0.76 10.72
C LYS A 78 -9.73 -2.00 9.93
N SER A 79 -10.64 -2.60 9.17
CA SER A 79 -10.31 -3.76 8.34
C SER A 79 -9.29 -3.42 7.24
N LYS A 80 -8.42 -4.37 6.90
CA LYS A 80 -7.38 -4.19 5.87
C LYS A 80 -8.00 -3.76 4.53
N GLN A 81 -9.11 -4.37 4.13
CA GLN A 81 -9.77 -4.05 2.86
C GLN A 81 -10.33 -2.62 2.85
N ALA A 82 -10.93 -2.17 3.96
CA ALA A 82 -11.41 -0.80 4.07
C ALA A 82 -10.26 0.21 4.00
N THR A 83 -9.12 -0.09 4.63
CA THR A 83 -7.91 0.76 4.53
C THR A 83 -7.39 0.84 3.10
N LEU A 84 -7.28 -0.31 2.41
CA LEU A 84 -6.82 -0.35 1.02
C LEU A 84 -7.72 0.44 0.08
N ARG A 85 -9.05 0.36 0.25
CA ARG A 85 -10.00 1.08 -0.59
C ARG A 85 -9.88 2.60 -0.42
N GLU A 86 -9.84 3.09 0.81
CA GLU A 86 -9.74 4.54 1.07
C GLU A 86 -8.40 5.11 0.61
N LEU A 87 -7.29 4.43 0.89
CA LEU A 87 -5.98 4.86 0.39
C LEU A 87 -5.94 4.83 -1.14
N GLY A 88 -6.52 3.81 -1.78
CA GLY A 88 -6.61 3.73 -3.24
C GLY A 88 -7.39 4.89 -3.87
N GLU A 89 -8.52 5.29 -3.27
CA GLU A 89 -9.27 6.46 -3.75
C GLU A 89 -8.52 7.77 -3.51
N TRP A 90 -7.87 7.92 -2.34
CA TRP A 90 -7.07 9.10 -2.05
C TRP A 90 -5.92 9.27 -3.06
N LEU A 91 -5.18 8.18 -3.34
CA LEU A 91 -4.09 8.15 -4.32
C LEU A 91 -4.58 8.47 -5.74
N LYS A 92 -5.79 8.04 -6.07
CA LYS A 92 -6.42 8.36 -7.37
C LYS A 92 -6.72 9.85 -7.50
N GLN A 93 -7.11 10.53 -6.42
CA GLN A 93 -7.44 11.95 -6.39
C GLN A 93 -6.21 12.85 -6.34
N HIS A 94 -5.19 12.45 -5.58
CA HIS A 94 -3.99 13.26 -5.30
C HIS A 94 -2.81 12.88 -6.20
N ARG A 95 -3.10 12.56 -7.46
CA ARG A 95 -2.07 12.23 -8.46
C ARG A 95 -1.12 13.41 -8.59
N GLN A 96 0.12 13.24 -8.13
CA GLN A 96 1.19 14.08 -8.62
C GLN A 96 1.57 13.56 -10.01
N THR A 97 1.30 14.36 -11.02
CA THR A 97 1.81 14.14 -12.38
C THR A 97 3.32 14.31 -12.31
N GLN A 98 4.04 13.22 -12.06
CA GLN A 98 5.46 13.11 -12.38
C GLN A 98 5.65 12.19 -13.59
#